data_AF-A0A656QDC3-F1
#
_entry.id   AF-A0A656QDC3-F1
#
_cell.length_a   1.000
_cell.length_b   1.000
_cell.length_c   1.000
_cell.angle_alpha   90.00
_cell.angle_beta   90.00
_cell.angle_gamma   90.00
#
_symmetry.space_group_name_H-M   'P 1'
#
loop_
_entity.id
_entity.type
_entity.pdbx_description
1 polymer ?
#
loop_
_entity_poly.entity_id
_entity_poly.type
_entity_poly.pdbx_seq_one_letter_code
_entity_poly.pdbx_strand_id
1 'polypeptide(L)'
;MFGKRKIAPVLSPSKTVEGFVGGGALATLCGAALYRITPFGFGAALGMSFAIVLAGFIGGLVLSAVKRSLGAKDWGSMLAGHGGMLDRVDSICFAAPVFFHLVRFVYV
;
A
#
# COMPACT_ATOMS: atom_id res chain seq x y z
N MET A 1 5.21 18.22 -2.18
CA MET A 1 5.78 18.99 -1.05
C MET A 1 6.44 18.00 -0.09
N PHE A 2 7.66 18.29 0.39
CA PHE A 2 8.51 17.51 1.35
C PHE A 2 9.23 16.21 0.92
N GLY A 3 8.87 15.55 -0.19
CA GLY A 3 9.58 14.34 -0.63
C GLY A 3 10.84 14.63 -1.46
N LYS A 4 12.03 14.53 -0.86
CA LYS A 4 13.32 14.79 -1.54
C LYS A 4 14.00 13.49 -1.98
N ARG A 5 13.88 12.40 -1.22
CA ARG A 5 14.47 11.11 -1.57
C ARG A 5 13.46 10.21 -2.27
N LYS A 6 13.70 9.94 -3.55
CA LYS A 6 12.91 9.00 -4.35
C LYS A 6 13.28 7.56 -3.95
N ILE A 7 12.27 6.71 -3.77
CA ILE A 7 12.48 5.29 -3.40
C ILE A 7 12.80 4.47 -4.64
N ALA A 8 12.05 4.68 -5.73
CA ALA A 8 12.18 3.93 -6.97
C ALA A 8 12.08 4.87 -8.17
N PRO A 9 13.12 5.68 -8.45
CA PRO A 9 13.06 6.74 -9.47
C PRO A 9 12.79 6.21 -10.88
N VAL A 10 13.22 4.99 -11.19
CA VAL A 10 13.01 4.33 -12.49
C VAL A 10 11.57 3.82 -12.65
N LEU A 11 10.94 3.37 -11.55
CA LEU A 11 9.62 2.74 -11.57
C LEU A 11 8.50 3.76 -11.38
N SER A 12 8.68 4.66 -10.41
CA SER A 12 7.69 5.65 -10.01
C SER A 12 8.39 6.93 -9.53
N PRO A 13 8.46 7.97 -10.37
CA PRO A 13 9.15 9.21 -10.03
C PRO A 13 8.49 10.01 -8.90
N SER A 14 7.25 9.67 -8.51
CA SER A 14 6.47 10.30 -7.45
C SER A 14 6.60 9.63 -6.08
N LYS A 15 7.15 8.40 -5.98
CA LYS A 15 7.30 7.68 -4.71
C LYS A 15 8.52 8.21 -3.93
N THR A 16 8.28 8.79 -2.76
CA THR A 16 9.32 9.38 -1.90
C THR A 16 9.39 8.71 -0.53
N VAL A 17 10.59 8.64 0.05
CA VAL A 17 10.84 8.05 1.38
C VAL A 17 10.04 8.80 2.42
N GLU A 18 10.06 10.12 2.37
CA GLU A 18 9.36 10.97 3.32
C GLU A 18 7.85 10.78 3.22
N GLY A 19 7.32 10.61 1.99
CA GLY A 19 5.92 10.29 1.77
C GLY A 19 5.53 8.91 2.29
N PHE A 20 6.40 7.91 2.14
CA PHE A 20 6.16 6.58 2.67
C PHE A 20 6.20 6.54 4.21
N VAL A 21 7.20 7.17 4.82
CA VAL A 21 7.33 7.21 6.28
C VAL A 21 6.18 8.01 6.89
N GLY A 22 5.92 9.23 6.40
CA GLY A 22 4.87 10.09 6.94
C GLY A 22 3.47 9.54 6.68
N GLY A 23 3.18 9.18 5.43
CA GLY A 23 1.89 8.61 5.04
C GLY A 23 1.66 7.23 5.66
N GLY A 24 2.69 6.39 5.73
CA GLY A 24 2.63 5.06 6.33
C GLY A 24 2.45 5.10 7.84
N ALA A 25 3.15 5.99 8.55
CA ALA A 25 2.95 6.21 9.97
C ALA A 25 1.53 6.72 10.26
N LEU A 26 1.05 7.72 9.52
CA LEU A 26 -0.30 8.23 9.68
C LEU A 26 -1.36 7.15 9.40
N ALA A 27 -1.23 6.40 8.30
CA ALA A 27 -2.16 5.32 7.96
C ALA A 27 -2.18 4.23 9.04
N THR A 28 -1.01 3.89 9.60
CA THR A 28 -0.88 2.92 10.69
C THR A 28 -1.57 3.40 11.96
N LEU A 29 -1.35 4.67 12.34
CA LEU A 29 -2.01 5.28 13.50
C LEU A 29 -3.51 5.40 13.32
N CYS A 30 -3.99 5.78 12.13
CA CYS A 30 -5.41 5.80 11.82
C CYS A 30 -6.03 4.39 11.93
N GLY A 31 -5.37 3.38 11.38
CA GLY A 31 -5.83 1.99 11.50
C GLY A 31 -5.87 1.50 12.95
N ALA A 32 -4.86 1.85 13.76
CA ALA A 32 -4.86 1.56 15.20
C ALA A 32 -5.98 2.30 15.95
N ALA A 33 -6.29 3.55 15.58
CA ALA A 33 -7.37 4.32 16.21
C ALA A 33 -8.76 3.71 15.94
N LEU A 34 -8.92 2.98 14.83
CA LEU A 34 -10.15 2.28 14.49
C LEU A 34 -10.35 0.95 15.26
N TYR A 35 -9.47 0.60 16.21
CA TYR A 35 -9.57 -0.69 16.91
C TYR A 35 -10.95 -0.95 17.52
N ARG A 36 -11.65 0.09 18.01
CA ARG A 36 -12.97 -0.04 18.67
C ARG A 36 -14.09 -0.55 17.77
N ILE A 37 -13.95 -0.42 16.45
CA ILE A 37 -14.93 -0.92 15.47
C ILE A 37 -14.50 -2.25 14.84
N THR A 38 -13.40 -2.82 15.31
CA THR A 38 -12.85 -4.09 14.83
C THR A 38 -12.80 -5.10 15.97
N PRO A 39 -12.72 -6.41 15.70
CA PRO A 39 -12.57 -7.41 16.76
C PRO A 39 -11.17 -7.41 17.40
N PHE A 40 -10.28 -6.49 17.01
CA PHE A 40 -8.86 -6.49 17.39
C PHE A 40 -8.58 -5.54 18.56
N GLY A 41 -7.73 -5.97 19.50
CA GLY A 41 -7.15 -5.06 20.50
C GLY A 41 -6.23 -4.01 19.86
N PHE A 42 -5.98 -2.88 20.54
CA PHE A 42 -5.19 -1.76 20.00
C PHE A 42 -3.82 -2.20 19.45
N GLY A 43 -3.07 -3.04 20.17
CA GLY A 43 -1.77 -3.55 19.73
C GLY A 43 -1.87 -4.41 18.46
N ALA A 44 -2.90 -5.26 18.38
CA ALA A 44 -3.14 -6.08 17.19
C ALA A 44 -3.54 -5.22 15.98
N ALA A 45 -4.44 -4.24 16.18
CA ALA A 45 -4.85 -3.30 15.13
C ALA A 45 -3.66 -2.48 14.61
N LEU A 46 -2.77 -2.03 15.50
CA LEU A 46 -1.54 -1.32 15.13
C LEU A 46 -0.59 -2.21 14.32
N GLY A 47 -0.34 -3.43 14.79
CA GLY A 47 0.52 -4.40 14.10
C GLY A 47 0.00 -4.78 12.71
N MET A 48 -1.30 -5.07 12.60
CA MET A 48 -1.95 -5.36 11.32
C MET A 48 -1.90 -4.16 10.37
N SER A 49 -2.23 -2.97 10.85
CA SER A 49 -2.22 -1.75 10.03
C SER A 49 -0.82 -1.49 9.47
N PHE A 50 0.21 -1.63 10.31
CA PHE A 50 1.60 -1.50 9.90
C PHE A 50 1.98 -2.53 8.83
N ALA A 51 1.67 -3.81 9.05
CA ALA A 51 1.99 -4.88 8.11
C ALA A 51 1.30 -4.68 6.75
N ILE A 52 0.04 -4.25 6.75
CA ILE A 52 -0.73 -3.96 5.53
C ILE A 52 -0.13 -2.78 4.77
N VAL A 53 0.28 -1.71 5.45
CA VAL A 53 0.95 -0.55 4.83
C VAL A 53 2.24 -0.99 4.12
N LEU A 54 3.05 -1.83 4.77
CA LEU A 54 4.27 -2.37 4.17
C LEU A 54 3.96 -3.25 2.95
N ALA A 55 3.05 -4.21 3.10
CA ALA A 55 2.67 -5.14 2.04
C ALA A 55 2.09 -4.40 0.82
N GLY A 56 1.20 -3.44 1.04
CA GLY A 56 0.61 -2.65 -0.04
C GLY A 56 1.62 -1.72 -0.73
N PHE A 57 2.61 -1.21 0.02
CA PHE A 57 3.69 -0.45 -0.58
C PHE A 57 4.58 -1.32 -1.48
N ILE A 58 4.97 -2.50 -1.01
CA ILE A 58 5.77 -3.47 -1.77
C ILE A 58 5.00 -3.93 -3.01
N GLY A 59 3.73 -4.33 -2.87
CA GLY A 59 2.90 -4.77 -4.00
C GLY A 59 2.73 -3.69 -5.07
N GLY A 60 2.52 -2.45 -4.64
CA GLY A 60 2.48 -1.31 -5.56
C GLY A 60 3.79 -1.10 -6.34
N LEU A 61 4.95 -1.33 -5.72
CA LEU A 61 6.24 -1.27 -6.42
C LEU A 61 6.43 -2.43 -7.40
N VAL A 62 6.07 -3.64 -7.01
CA VAL A 62 6.17 -4.84 -7.86
C VAL A 62 5.30 -4.67 -9.11
N LEU A 63 4.04 -4.27 -8.96
CA LEU A 63 3.16 -4.08 -10.11
C LEU A 63 3.55 -2.87 -10.96
N SER A 64 4.11 -1.82 -10.34
CA SER A 64 4.75 -0.74 -11.10
C SER A 64 5.94 -1.23 -11.94
N ALA A 65 6.76 -2.14 -11.41
CA ALA A 65 7.87 -2.77 -12.13
C ALA A 65 7.38 -3.62 -13.31
N VAL A 66 6.36 -4.46 -13.09
CA VAL A 66 5.75 -5.29 -14.14
C VAL A 66 5.23 -4.42 -15.29
N LYS A 67 4.51 -3.33 -14.98
CA LYS A 67 4.04 -2.37 -16.00
C LYS A 67 5.18 -1.83 -16.84
N ARG A 68 6.31 -1.47 -16.21
CA ARG A 68 7.48 -0.95 -16.92
C ARG A 68 8.19 -1.98 -17.78
N SER A 69 8.27 -3.22 -17.32
CA SER A 69 8.80 -4.32 -18.14
C SER A 69 7.96 -4.60 -19.39
N LEU A 70 6.66 -4.31 -19.34
CA LEU A 70 5.74 -4.42 -20.48
C LEU A 70 5.73 -3.18 -21.39
N GLY A 71 6.54 -2.16 -21.10
CA GLY A 71 6.55 -0.88 -21.82
C GLY A 71 5.31 -0.01 -21.57
N ALA A 72 4.43 -0.41 -20.66
CA ALA A 72 3.23 0.33 -20.30
C ALA A 72 3.47 1.29 -19.13
N LYS A 73 2.62 2.32 -19.03
CA LYS A 73 2.59 3.23 -17.88
C LYS A 73 1.43 2.92 -16.94
N ASP A 74 0.25 2.70 -17.52
CA ASP A 74 -1.02 2.44 -16.83
C ASP A 74 -1.60 1.12 -17.37
N TRP A 75 -2.34 0.39 -16.54
CA TRP A 75 -2.95 -0.90 -16.96
C TRP A 75 -4.08 -0.75 -17.99
N GLY A 76 -4.57 0.46 -18.22
CA GLY A 76 -5.59 0.78 -19.21
C GLY A 76 -6.15 2.19 -19.01
N SER A 77 -7.07 2.61 -19.88
CA SER A 77 -7.75 3.91 -19.80
C SER A 77 -9.24 3.70 -19.60
N MET A 78 -9.65 3.51 -18.34
CA MET A 78 -11.07 3.26 -18.04
C MET A 78 -11.82 4.54 -17.64
N LEU A 79 -11.11 5.53 -17.08
CA LEU A 79 -11.64 6.85 -16.73
C LEU A 79 -10.71 7.93 -17.28
N ALA A 80 -11.23 8.84 -18.10
CA ALA A 80 -10.46 9.95 -18.65
C ALA A 80 -9.81 10.76 -17.51
N GLY A 81 -8.47 10.81 -17.51
CA GLY A 81 -7.68 11.51 -16.49
C GLY A 81 -7.42 10.77 -15.18
N HIS A 82 -7.92 9.54 -14.99
CA HIS A 82 -7.82 8.81 -13.71
C HIS A 82 -7.02 7.49 -13.76
N GLY A 83 -6.40 7.16 -14.89
CA GLY A 83 -5.64 5.92 -15.09
C GLY A 83 -6.52 4.67 -15.22
N GLY A 84 -5.93 3.50 -15.03
CA GLY A 84 -6.61 2.21 -15.09
C GLY A 84 -7.24 1.81 -13.74
N MET A 85 -8.36 1.11 -13.78
CA MET A 85 -8.99 0.55 -12.56
C MET A 85 -8.01 -0.37 -11.80
N LEU A 86 -7.21 -1.15 -12.53
CA LEU A 86 -6.21 -2.05 -11.98
C LEU A 86 -5.09 -1.30 -11.22
N ASP A 87 -4.77 -0.06 -11.59
CA ASP A 87 -3.76 0.73 -10.86
C ASP A 87 -4.19 1.03 -9.41
N ARG A 88 -5.49 0.97 -9.10
CA ARG A 88 -6.03 1.14 -7.74
C ARG A 88 -5.95 -0.13 -6.91
N VAL A 89 -5.91 -1.28 -7.57
CA VAL A 89 -5.86 -2.59 -6.91
C VAL A 89 -4.41 -3.03 -6.69
N ASP A 90 -3.43 -2.35 -7.32
CA ASP A 90 -2.00 -2.72 -7.23
C ASP A 90 -1.50 -2.90 -5.78
N SER A 91 -1.85 -1.98 -4.88
CA SER A 91 -1.49 -2.11 -3.46
C SER A 91 -2.34 -3.15 -2.72
N ILE A 92 -3.59 -3.34 -3.13
CA ILE A 92 -4.53 -4.29 -2.50
C ILE A 92 -4.11 -5.73 -2.76
N CYS A 93 -3.58 -6.01 -3.97
CA CYS A 93 -3.15 -7.35 -4.39
C CYS A 93 -2.19 -8.03 -3.40
N PHE A 94 -1.33 -7.27 -2.74
CA PHE A 94 -0.40 -7.78 -1.72
C PHE A 94 -0.91 -7.56 -0.29
N ALA A 95 -1.59 -6.44 -0.04
CA ALA A 95 -2.16 -6.13 1.27
C ALA A 95 -3.20 -7.16 1.73
N ALA A 96 -4.14 -7.54 0.85
CA ALA A 96 -5.25 -8.43 1.18
C ALA A 96 -4.82 -9.85 1.60
N PRO A 97 -3.96 -10.58 0.85
CA PRO A 97 -3.53 -11.90 1.28
C PRO A 97 -2.70 -11.85 2.57
N VAL A 98 -1.86 -10.82 2.76
CA VAL A 98 -1.09 -10.64 4.00
C VAL A 98 -2.04 -10.42 5.18
N PHE A 99 -3.04 -9.54 5.04
CA PHE A 99 -4.04 -9.32 6.08
C PHE A 99 -4.78 -10.61 6.43
N PHE A 100 -5.25 -11.36 5.43
CA PHE A 100 -5.93 -12.64 5.64
C PHE A 100 -5.07 -13.62 6.46
N HIS A 101 -3.79 -13.79 6.10
CA HIS A 101 -2.91 -14.71 6.80
C HIS A 101 -2.62 -14.25 8.24
N LEU A 102 -2.43 -12.94 8.45
CA LEU A 102 -2.25 -12.40 9.80
C LEU A 102 -3.47 -12.65 10.68
N VAL A 103 -4.68 -12.40 10.17
CA VAL A 103 -5.90 -12.66 10.93
C VAL A 103 -6.06 -14.16 11.20
N ARG A 104 -5.89 -15.01 10.17
CA ARG A 104 -6.18 -16.44 10.25
C ARG A 104 -5.20 -17.24 11.12
N PHE A 105 -3.92 -16.86 11.14
CA PHE A 105 -2.86 -17.65 11.79
C PHE A 105 -2.27 -16.99 13.03
N VAL A 106 -2.42 -15.67 13.20
CA VAL A 106 -1.84 -14.94 14.33
C VAL A 106 -2.91 -14.50 15.34
N TYR A 107 -4.13 -14.26 14.88
CA TYR A 107 -5.20 -13.74 15.73
C TYR A 107 -6.29 -14.77 16.12
N VAL A 108 -6.64 -15.67 15.19
CA VAL A 108 -7.55 -16.82 15.43
C VAL A 108 -6.77 -17.98 16.01
#